data_AF-A0A7Z7LY39-F1
#
_entry.id   AF-A0A7Z7LY39-F1
#
_cell.length_a   1.000
_cell.length_b   1.000
_cell.length_c   1.000
_cell.angle_alpha   90.00
_cell.angle_beta   90.00
_cell.angle_gamma   90.00
#
_symmetry.space_group_name_H-M   'P 1'
#
loop_
_entity.id
_entity.type
_entity.pdbx_description
1 polymer ?
#
loop_
_entity_poly.entity_id
_entity_poly.type
_entity_poly.pdbx_seq_one_letter_code
_entity_poly.pdbx_strand_id
1 'polypeptide(L)'
;MYTELLDTYYKIKEERPLKWEVLQEKSVYEGYNVQKASTVFAGRKWTAWFTNEIPISDGPYKFRGLPGLILKISDEKQQHKMELVKTSDVFIMFEKPEPRYIEIPAKKYNKLYRDNVKDPLAWLRERGTDPDRINKVVVNGQEVNAKEFFKSGKMSFQKEENPIELVKE
;
A
#
# COMPACT_ATOMS: atom_id res chain seq x y z
N MET A 1 -2.06 -6.03 -5.47
CA MET A 1 -1.28 -4.83 -5.07
C MET A 1 0.18 -5.23 -5.03
N TYR A 2 1.08 -4.41 -5.56
CA TYR A 2 2.51 -4.65 -5.48
C TYR A 2 3.11 -3.85 -4.32
N THR A 3 4.03 -4.44 -3.58
CA THR A 3 4.75 -3.77 -2.51
C THR A 3 6.15 -4.34 -2.38
N GLU A 4 7.04 -3.62 -1.72
CA GLU A 4 8.42 -4.01 -1.49
C GLU A 4 8.62 -4.17 0.02
N LEU A 5 9.24 -5.28 0.41
CA LEU A 5 9.67 -5.49 1.78
C LEU A 5 11.10 -6.01 1.73
N LEU A 6 12.01 -5.20 2.27
CA LEU A 6 13.46 -5.41 2.18
C LEU A 6 13.94 -5.40 0.71
N ASP A 7 14.56 -6.48 0.23
CA ASP A 7 15.08 -6.65 -1.12
C ASP A 7 14.11 -7.37 -2.07
N THR A 8 12.87 -7.61 -1.63
CA THR A 8 11.93 -8.49 -2.32
C THR A 8 10.62 -7.78 -2.67
N TYR A 9 10.23 -7.86 -3.95
CA TYR A 9 8.92 -7.43 -4.42
C TYR A 9 7.87 -8.53 -4.19
N TYR A 10 6.74 -8.14 -3.60
CA TYR A 10 5.60 -9.00 -3.37
C TYR A 10 4.39 -8.52 -4.16
N LYS A 11 3.72 -9.47 -4.81
CA LYS A 11 2.37 -9.25 -5.33
C LYS A 11 1.38 -9.82 -4.32
N ILE A 12 0.72 -8.93 -3.59
CA ILE A 12 -0.27 -9.30 -2.60
C ILE A 12 -1.59 -9.60 -3.30
N LYS A 13 -2.03 -10.84 -3.16
CA LYS A 13 -3.39 -11.26 -3.49
C LYS A 13 -4.31 -10.92 -2.32
N GLU A 14 -5.10 -9.87 -2.51
CA GLU A 14 -6.17 -9.50 -1.57
C GLU A 14 -7.38 -10.39 -1.85
N GLU A 15 -7.68 -11.28 -0.90
CA GLU A 15 -8.78 -12.25 -1.01
C GLU A 15 -10.11 -11.67 -0.49
N ARG A 16 -10.08 -10.51 0.16
CA ARG A 16 -11.25 -9.83 0.70
C ARG A 16 -11.82 -8.85 -0.34
N PRO A 17 -12.89 -9.20 -1.07
CA PRO A 17 -13.54 -8.23 -1.94
C PRO A 17 -14.12 -7.07 -1.12
N LEU A 18 -13.97 -5.85 -1.64
CA LEU A 18 -14.61 -4.68 -1.06
C LEU A 18 -16.11 -4.72 -1.37
N LYS A 19 -16.93 -4.75 -0.33
CA LYS A 19 -18.39 -4.64 -0.45
C LYS A 19 -18.76 -3.17 -0.35
N TRP A 20 -19.03 -2.56 -1.49
CA TRP A 20 -19.43 -1.16 -1.55
C TRP A 20 -20.94 -1.01 -1.37
N GLU A 21 -21.31 -0.03 -0.55
CA GLU A 21 -22.66 0.50 -0.48
C GLU A 21 -22.67 1.83 -1.25
N VAL A 22 -23.30 1.84 -2.41
CA VAL A 22 -23.46 3.07 -3.20
C VAL A 22 -24.62 3.87 -2.62
N LEU A 23 -24.36 5.13 -2.28
CA LEU A 23 -25.32 6.01 -1.63
C LEU A 23 -25.91 7.01 -2.63
N GLN A 24 -27.00 7.67 -2.26
CA GLN A 24 -27.71 8.60 -3.15
C GLN A 24 -27.04 9.97 -3.27
N GLU A 25 -26.14 10.32 -2.35
CA GLU A 25 -25.46 11.61 -2.37
C GLU A 25 -24.58 11.77 -3.61
N LYS A 26 -24.78 12.89 -4.28
CA LYS A 26 -24.02 13.32 -5.45
C LYS A 26 -23.34 14.65 -5.17
N SER A 27 -22.22 14.90 -5.84
CA SER A 27 -21.48 16.15 -5.75
C SER A 27 -20.70 16.38 -7.04
N VAL A 28 -19.88 17.44 -7.07
CA VAL A 28 -18.93 17.73 -8.13
C VAL A 28 -17.53 17.80 -7.53
N TYR A 29 -16.57 17.12 -8.14
CA TYR A 29 -15.17 17.13 -7.72
C TYR A 29 -14.25 17.16 -8.93
N GLU A 30 -13.34 18.13 -8.97
CA GLU A 30 -12.41 18.34 -10.11
C GLU A 30 -13.12 18.38 -11.48
N GLY A 31 -14.34 18.93 -11.51
CA GLY A 31 -15.16 19.03 -12.72
C GLY A 31 -16.00 17.79 -13.07
N TYR A 32 -15.86 16.69 -12.33
CA TYR A 32 -16.64 15.46 -12.55
C TYR A 32 -17.85 15.38 -11.62
N ASN A 33 -18.97 14.87 -12.13
CA ASN A 33 -20.05 14.42 -11.26
C ASN A 33 -19.61 13.17 -10.53
N VAL A 34 -19.68 13.24 -9.20
CA VAL A 34 -19.29 12.14 -8.32
C VAL A 34 -20.46 11.66 -7.48
N GLN A 35 -20.48 10.38 -7.21
CA GLN A 35 -21.42 9.72 -6.31
C GLN A 35 -20.70 9.14 -5.11
N LYS A 36 -21.33 9.23 -3.95
CA LYS A 36 -20.78 8.72 -2.70
C LYS A 36 -20.96 7.21 -2.60
N ALA A 37 -19.96 6.52 -2.08
CA ALA A 37 -20.05 5.13 -1.67
C ALA A 37 -19.35 4.92 -0.33
N SER A 38 -19.78 3.92 0.42
CA SER A 38 -19.16 3.54 1.69
C SER A 38 -18.76 2.07 1.71
N THR A 39 -17.73 1.74 2.46
CA THR A 39 -17.35 0.34 2.71
C THR A 39 -16.65 0.20 4.05
N VAL A 40 -16.60 -1.02 4.58
CA VAL A 40 -15.80 -1.37 5.74
C VAL A 40 -14.65 -2.25 5.29
N PHE A 41 -13.42 -1.77 5.50
CA PHE A 41 -12.21 -2.49 5.14
C PHE A 41 -11.20 -2.41 6.28
N ALA A 42 -10.65 -3.56 6.64
CA ALA A 42 -9.65 -3.72 7.69
C ALA A 42 -10.01 -3.03 9.03
N GLY A 43 -11.29 -3.11 9.43
CA GLY A 43 -11.78 -2.52 10.67
C GLY A 43 -12.00 -1.00 10.62
N ARG A 44 -11.88 -0.37 9.45
CA ARG A 44 -12.18 1.05 9.24
C ARG A 44 -13.36 1.23 8.30
N LYS A 45 -14.16 2.25 8.57
CA LYS A 45 -15.20 2.74 7.67
C LYS A 45 -14.57 3.75 6.70
N TRP A 46 -14.80 3.54 5.42
CA TRP A 46 -14.28 4.38 4.34
C TRP A 46 -15.44 5.04 3.60
N THR A 47 -15.23 6.30 3.22
CA THR A 47 -16.12 7.04 2.32
C THR A 47 -15.36 7.35 1.05
N ALA A 48 -15.88 6.90 -0.09
CA ALA A 48 -15.35 7.15 -1.42
C ALA A 48 -16.31 8.04 -2.22
N TRP A 49 -15.75 8.85 -3.11
CA TRP A 49 -16.46 9.59 -4.15
C TRP A 49 -15.92 9.12 -5.49
N PHE A 50 -16.79 8.52 -6.30
CA PHE A 50 -16.44 7.95 -7.61
C PHE A 50 -17.24 8.59 -8.73
N THR A 51 -16.70 8.60 -9.94
CA THR A 51 -17.39 9.10 -11.14
C THR A 51 -17.55 7.99 -12.17
N ASN A 52 -18.73 7.86 -12.76
CA ASN A 52 -18.99 6.97 -13.90
C ASN A 52 -18.62 7.59 -15.25
N GLU A 53 -18.27 8.88 -15.28
CA GLU A 53 -17.78 9.58 -16.48
C GLU A 53 -16.42 9.01 -16.93
N ILE A 54 -15.65 8.47 -15.99
CA ILE A 54 -14.47 7.65 -16.25
C ILE A 54 -14.83 6.21 -15.88
N PRO A 55 -15.25 5.36 -16.84
CA PRO A 55 -15.81 4.03 -16.60
C PRO A 55 -14.73 2.97 -16.29
N ILE A 56 -13.74 3.34 -15.47
CA ILE A 56 -12.66 2.48 -15.01
C ILE A 56 -12.96 2.10 -13.57
N SER A 57 -13.19 0.80 -13.29
CA SER A 57 -13.48 0.30 -11.95
C SER A 57 -12.22 0.20 -11.09
N ASP A 58 -11.60 1.34 -10.82
CA ASP A 58 -10.34 1.42 -10.09
C ASP A 58 -10.30 2.63 -9.14
N GLY A 59 -9.18 2.78 -8.44
CA GLY A 59 -8.99 3.84 -7.48
C GLY A 59 -7.63 3.77 -6.80
N PRO A 60 -7.39 4.64 -5.82
CA PRO A 60 -6.11 4.68 -5.16
C PRO A 60 -5.87 3.40 -4.34
N TYR A 61 -4.64 2.89 -4.44
CA TYR A 61 -4.08 1.86 -3.57
C TYR A 61 -4.80 0.49 -3.65
N LYS A 62 -5.78 0.22 -2.79
CA LYS A 62 -6.55 -1.04 -2.73
C LYS A 62 -8.01 -0.86 -3.11
N PHE A 63 -8.47 0.39 -3.23
CA PHE A 63 -9.88 0.72 -3.37
C PHE A 63 -10.28 0.67 -4.84
N ARG A 64 -11.11 -0.32 -5.18
CA ARG A 64 -11.61 -0.58 -6.53
C ARG A 64 -12.94 -1.34 -6.45
N GLY A 65 -13.59 -1.56 -7.59
CA GLY A 65 -14.83 -2.33 -7.68
C GLY A 65 -16.12 -1.50 -7.62
N LEU A 66 -16.02 -0.17 -7.74
CA LEU A 66 -17.15 0.71 -8.02
C LEU A 66 -17.35 0.85 -9.53
N PRO A 67 -18.57 1.17 -10.04
CA PRO A 67 -18.83 1.34 -11.47
C PRO A 67 -18.33 2.70 -11.97
N GLY A 68 -17.02 2.95 -11.83
CA GLY A 68 -16.37 4.22 -12.14
C GLY A 68 -15.12 4.45 -11.30
N LEU A 69 -14.33 5.46 -11.66
CA LEU A 69 -13.06 5.77 -11.02
C LEU A 69 -13.29 6.48 -9.68
N ILE A 70 -12.64 5.99 -8.62
CA ILE A 70 -12.62 6.66 -7.30
C ILE A 70 -11.69 7.87 -7.38
N LEU A 71 -12.25 9.07 -7.26
CA LEU A 71 -11.49 10.32 -7.29
C LEU A 71 -11.06 10.77 -5.90
N LYS A 72 -11.79 10.38 -4.87
CA LYS A 72 -11.50 10.74 -3.49
C LYS A 72 -11.93 9.64 -2.55
N ILE A 73 -11.11 9.35 -1.56
CA ILE A 73 -11.46 8.42 -0.49
C ILE A 73 -10.78 8.82 0.81
N SER A 74 -11.51 8.69 1.92
CA SER A 74 -10.93 8.79 3.25
C SER A 74 -11.58 7.86 4.27
N ASP A 75 -10.83 7.55 5.32
CA ASP A 75 -11.40 6.89 6.49
C ASP A 75 -12.19 7.90 7.34
N GLU A 76 -13.07 7.40 8.20
CA GLU A 76 -13.94 8.23 9.04
C GLU A 76 -13.16 9.23 9.91
N LYS A 77 -11.94 8.86 10.32
CA LYS A 77 -11.06 9.69 11.15
C LYS A 77 -10.18 10.65 10.35
N GLN A 78 -10.27 10.66 9.01
CA GLN A 78 -9.42 11.43 8.10
C GLN A 78 -7.91 11.21 8.34
N GLN A 79 -7.52 10.06 8.90
CA GLN A 79 -6.12 9.66 9.08
C GLN A 79 -5.50 9.21 7.76
N HIS A 80 -6.34 8.68 6.86
CA HIS A 80 -5.94 8.29 5.52
C HIS A 80 -6.84 9.01 4.54
N LYS A 81 -6.24 9.86 3.71
CA LYS A 81 -6.94 10.67 2.72
C LYS A 81 -6.19 10.60 1.39
N MET A 82 -6.89 10.14 0.36
CA MET A 82 -6.36 10.03 -1.00
C MET A 82 -7.31 10.77 -1.93
N GLU A 83 -6.75 11.68 -2.73
CA GLU A 83 -7.49 12.59 -3.60
C GLU A 83 -6.80 12.66 -4.95
N LEU A 84 -7.60 12.63 -6.02
CA LEU A 84 -7.15 12.95 -7.37
C LEU A 84 -6.75 14.42 -7.39
N VAL A 85 -5.50 14.69 -7.73
CA VAL A 85 -4.98 16.06 -7.87
C VAL A 85 -4.94 16.50 -9.33
N LYS A 86 -4.59 15.58 -10.24
CA LYS A 86 -4.44 15.87 -11.67
C LYS A 86 -4.54 14.59 -12.49
N THR A 87 -5.10 14.71 -13.70
CA THR A 87 -5.01 13.69 -14.75
C THR A 87 -4.10 14.18 -15.86
N SER A 88 -3.45 13.25 -16.55
CA SER A 88 -2.65 13.55 -17.73
C SER A 88 -2.65 12.33 -18.63
N ASP A 89 -2.87 12.54 -19.92
CA ASP A 89 -2.78 11.48 -20.91
C ASP A 89 -1.31 11.13 -21.13
N VAL A 90 -1.00 9.85 -21.04
CA VAL A 90 0.37 9.35 -21.22
C VAL A 90 0.35 8.32 -22.34
N PHE A 91 1.19 8.54 -23.35
CA PHE A 91 1.47 7.54 -24.37
C PHE A 91 2.69 6.72 -23.95
N ILE A 92 2.48 5.46 -23.60
CA ILE A 92 3.55 4.55 -23.16
C ILE A 92 4.03 3.76 -24.39
N MET A 93 5.25 4.05 -24.86
CA MET A 93 5.84 3.37 -26.04
C MET A 93 6.49 2.02 -25.71
N PHE A 94 6.83 1.79 -24.44
CA PHE A 94 7.50 0.57 -24.00
C PHE A 94 6.82 0.05 -22.74
N GLU A 95 6.51 -1.24 -22.71
CA GLU A 95 6.07 -1.88 -21.47
C GLU A 95 7.20 -1.76 -20.43
N LYS A 96 6.86 -1.18 -19.28
CA LYS A 96 7.78 -1.16 -18.15
C LYS A 96 8.02 -2.62 -17.73
N PRO A 97 9.27 -3.12 -17.69
CA PRO A 97 9.52 -4.50 -17.29
C PRO A 97 8.95 -4.72 -15.89
N GLU A 98 8.11 -5.74 -15.74
CA GLU A 98 7.59 -6.11 -14.42
C GLU A 98 8.77 -6.60 -13.56
N PRO A 99 8.97 -6.06 -12.35
CA PRO A 99 9.97 -6.61 -11.45
C PRO A 99 9.62 -8.06 -11.14
N ARG A 100 10.62 -8.93 -10.97
CA ARG A 100 10.37 -10.28 -10.45
C ARG A 100 9.71 -10.15 -9.07
N TYR A 101 8.55 -10.77 -8.90
CA TYR A 101 7.81 -10.74 -7.65
C TYR A 101 7.46 -12.14 -7.14
N ILE A 102 7.21 -12.23 -5.85
CA ILE A 102 6.61 -13.40 -5.22
C ILE A 102 5.13 -13.09 -4.95
N GLU A 103 4.23 -13.88 -5.54
CA GLU A 103 2.80 -13.75 -5.25
C GLU A 103 2.46 -14.46 -3.93
N ILE A 104 1.84 -13.76 -2.98
CA ILE A 104 1.41 -14.32 -1.70
C ILE A 104 0.03 -13.80 -1.25
N PRO A 105 -0.73 -14.59 -0.46
CA PRO A 105 -1.97 -14.12 0.15
C PRO A 105 -1.75 -13.00 1.16
N ALA A 106 -2.71 -12.08 1.28
CA ALA A 106 -2.66 -10.96 2.22
C ALA A 106 -2.38 -11.39 3.68
N LYS A 107 -2.94 -12.51 4.14
CA LYS A 107 -2.68 -13.04 5.49
C LYS A 107 -1.22 -13.40 5.71
N LYS A 108 -0.57 -14.01 4.70
CA LYS A 108 0.85 -14.37 4.75
C LYS A 108 1.72 -13.12 4.74
N TYR A 109 1.38 -12.14 3.90
CA TYR A 109 2.07 -10.84 3.89
C TYR A 109 1.96 -10.11 5.22
N ASN A 110 0.76 -10.04 5.81
CA ASN A 110 0.55 -9.39 7.10
C ASN A 110 1.39 -10.02 8.23
N LYS A 111 1.51 -11.36 8.25
CA LYS A 111 2.39 -12.06 9.19
C LYS A 111 3.86 -11.70 8.93
N LEU A 112 4.30 -11.78 7.67
CA LEU A 112 5.67 -11.43 7.28
C LEU A 112 6.02 -9.99 7.67
N TYR A 113 5.13 -9.03 7.43
CA TYR A 113 5.31 -7.64 7.82
C TYR A 113 5.42 -7.49 9.35
N ARG A 114 4.49 -8.08 10.11
CA ARG A 114 4.52 -8.05 11.59
C ARG A 114 5.80 -8.68 12.15
N ASP A 115 6.24 -9.79 11.58
CA ASP A 115 7.47 -10.47 12.01
C ASP A 115 8.70 -9.60 11.69
N ASN A 116 8.74 -8.94 10.52
CA ASN A 116 9.79 -7.98 10.17
C ASN A 116 9.79 -6.73 11.06
N VAL A 117 8.64 -6.21 11.47
CA VAL A 117 8.58 -5.08 12.43
C VAL A 117 9.16 -5.50 13.79
N LYS A 118 8.90 -6.72 14.25
CA LYS A 118 9.43 -7.25 15.53
C LYS A 118 10.93 -7.51 15.47
N ASP A 119 11.42 -8.09 14.39
CA ASP A 119 12.84 -8.33 14.16
C ASP A 119 13.24 -8.04 12.70
N PRO A 120 13.61 -6.78 12.37
CA PRO A 120 13.96 -6.38 11.01
C PRO A 120 15.23 -7.03 10.45
N LEU A 121 15.96 -7.79 11.27
CA LEU A 121 17.20 -8.47 10.91
C LEU A 121 17.05 -10.00 10.91
N ALA A 122 15.83 -10.53 11.14
CA ALA A 122 15.57 -11.97 11.13
C ALA A 122 16.00 -12.62 9.80
N TRP A 123 15.73 -11.95 8.68
CA TRP A 123 16.09 -12.43 7.34
C TRP A 123 17.60 -12.63 7.14
N LEU A 124 18.45 -11.85 7.83
CA LEU A 124 19.91 -12.05 7.80
C LEU A 124 20.26 -13.38 8.48
N ARG A 125 19.69 -13.63 9.66
CA ARG A 125 19.90 -14.85 10.44
C ARG A 125 19.40 -16.08 9.70
N GLU A 126 18.24 -15.99 9.04
CA GLU A 126 17.69 -17.07 8.21
C GLU A 126 18.60 -17.43 7.03
N ARG A 127 19.32 -16.45 6.49
CA ARG A 127 20.34 -16.66 5.44
C ARG A 127 21.71 -17.07 5.99
N GLY A 128 21.83 -17.33 7.30
CA GLY A 128 23.08 -17.71 7.96
C GLY A 128 24.04 -16.55 8.24
N THR A 129 23.57 -15.31 8.10
CA THR A 129 24.35 -14.09 8.34
C THR A 129 24.06 -13.54 9.74
N ASP A 130 25.12 -13.41 10.54
CA ASP A 130 25.05 -12.75 11.85
C ASP A 130 25.10 -11.22 11.67
N PRO A 131 24.03 -10.47 12.01
CA PRO A 131 23.99 -9.02 11.83
C PRO A 131 25.09 -8.27 12.59
N ASP A 132 25.56 -8.82 13.72
CA ASP A 132 26.59 -8.18 14.54
C ASP A 132 27.98 -8.27 13.89
N ARG A 133 28.14 -9.12 12.87
CA ARG A 133 29.36 -9.23 12.06
C ARG A 133 29.38 -8.29 10.86
N ILE A 134 28.28 -7.58 10.59
CA ILE A 134 28.17 -6.65 9.46
C ILE A 134 28.64 -5.27 9.93
N ASN A 135 29.71 -4.76 9.31
CA ASN A 135 30.24 -3.43 9.62
C ASN A 135 29.79 -2.34 8.63
N LYS A 136 29.54 -2.73 7.36
CA LYS A 136 29.16 -1.81 6.28
C LYS A 136 28.03 -2.40 5.45
N VAL A 137 27.14 -1.53 4.97
CA VAL A 137 26.10 -1.87 3.98
C VAL A 137 26.16 -0.85 2.84
N VAL A 138 25.83 -1.29 1.63
CA VAL A 138 25.78 -0.41 0.46
C VAL A 138 24.33 -0.04 0.19
N VAL A 139 24.02 1.25 0.22
CA VAL A 139 22.68 1.80 -0.05
C VAL A 139 22.81 2.80 -1.18
N ASN A 140 22.10 2.57 -2.29
CA ASN A 140 22.15 3.43 -3.49
C ASN A 140 23.59 3.71 -3.98
N GLY A 141 24.47 2.71 -3.88
CA GLY A 141 25.88 2.82 -4.30
C GLY A 141 26.81 3.49 -3.27
N GLN A 142 26.32 3.88 -2.09
CA GLN A 142 27.14 4.47 -1.02
C GLN A 142 27.33 3.48 0.13
N GLU A 143 28.57 3.35 0.62
CA GLU A 143 28.87 2.60 1.84
C GLU A 143 28.42 3.40 3.08
N VAL A 144 27.60 2.78 3.91
CA VAL A 144 27.17 3.36 5.20
C VAL A 144 27.44 2.40 6.35
N ASN A 145 27.55 2.94 7.57
CA ASN A 145 27.76 2.13 8.76
C ASN A 145 26.54 1.23 9.03
N ALA A 146 26.78 -0.08 9.11
CA ALA A 146 25.70 -1.05 9.24
C ALA A 146 24.92 -0.92 10.55
N LYS A 147 25.58 -0.63 11.68
CA LYS A 147 24.90 -0.47 12.97
C LYS A 147 23.98 0.74 12.97
N GLU A 148 24.43 1.86 12.40
CA GLU A 148 23.61 3.06 12.26
C GLU A 148 22.46 2.85 11.29
N PHE A 149 22.70 2.17 10.16
CA PHE A 149 21.68 1.83 9.18
C PHE A 149 20.61 0.91 9.77
N PHE A 150 20.99 -0.15 10.47
CA PHE A 150 20.02 -1.05 11.10
C PHE A 150 19.26 -0.37 12.24
N LYS A 151 19.88 0.58 12.96
CA LYS A 151 19.21 1.40 13.96
C LYS A 151 18.18 2.36 13.31
N SER A 152 18.51 2.99 12.18
CA SER A 152 17.60 3.90 11.49
C SER A 152 16.45 3.16 10.79
N GLY A 153 16.71 1.98 10.21
CA GLY A 153 15.67 1.11 9.63
C GLY A 153 14.67 0.59 10.67
N LYS A 154 15.14 0.16 11.85
CA LYS A 154 14.26 -0.18 12.99
C LYS A 154 13.28 0.96 13.32
N MET A 155 13.74 2.20 13.20
CA MET A 155 12.95 3.40 13.50
C MET A 155 11.96 3.77 12.38
N SER A 156 12.23 3.43 11.12
CA SER A 156 11.28 3.67 10.01
C SER A 156 10.11 2.69 10.02
N PHE A 157 10.36 1.40 10.28
CA PHE A 157 9.30 0.39 10.39
C PHE A 157 8.43 0.58 11.65
N GLN A 158 9.00 1.12 12.72
CA GLN A 158 8.24 1.50 13.92
C GLN A 158 7.41 2.78 13.74
N LYS A 159 7.72 3.63 12.75
CA LYS A 159 6.99 4.88 12.47
C LYS A 159 5.69 4.70 11.66
N GLU A 160 5.48 3.56 11.01
CA GLU A 160 4.20 3.25 10.37
C GLU A 160 3.16 2.84 11.43
N GLU A 161 2.67 3.81 12.20
CA GLU A 161 1.79 3.54 13.35
C GLU A 161 0.35 3.15 12.97
N ASN A 162 -0.04 3.20 11.68
CA ASN A 162 -1.43 2.98 11.27
C ASN A 162 -1.61 2.36 9.85
N PRO A 163 -0.99 1.20 9.55
CA PRO A 163 -1.13 0.54 8.24
C PRO A 163 -2.59 0.22 7.92
N ILE A 164 -3.00 0.41 6.66
CA ILE A 164 -4.38 0.19 6.20
C ILE A 164 -4.76 -1.28 6.19
N GLU A 165 -3.77 -2.17 6.07
CA GLU A 165 -3.94 -3.61 5.85
C GLU A 165 -4.13 -4.42 7.14
N LEU A 166 -3.71 -3.86 8.28
CA LEU A 166 -3.68 -4.56 9.54
C LEU A 166 -4.98 -4.32 10.32
N VAL A 167 -5.78 -5.37 10.40
CA VAL A 167 -6.78 -5.50 11.46
C VAL A 167 -6.01 -5.68 12.77
N LYS A 168 -6.29 -4.86 13.79
CA LYS A 168 -5.91 -5.21 15.16
C LYS A 168 -6.71 -6.48 15.49
N GLU A 169 -6.01 -7.59 15.67
CA GLU A 169 -6.61 -8.83 16.20
C GLU A 169 -7.21 -8.59 17.58
#